data_AF-A0A1C5JM90-F1
#
_entry.id   AF-A0A1C5JM90-F1
#
_cell.length_a   1.000
_cell.length_b   1.000
_cell.length_c   1.000
_cell.angle_alpha   90.00
_cell.angle_beta   90.00
_cell.angle_gamma   90.00
#
_symmetry.space_group_name_H-M   'P 1'
#
loop_
_entity.id
_entity.type
_entity.pdbx_description
1 polymer ?
#
loop_
_entity_poly.entity_id
_entity_poly.type
_entity_poly.pdbx_seq_one_letter_code
_entity_poly.pdbx_strand_id
1 'polypeptide(L)'
;MSEYQYYEFAAVDRPLTGRERAELRSMSTRADITATSFVNTYEWGNFKGDPRTLMERYFDAHLYLANWGTRRLMLRLPKHVLDLATVARYCQGDSASAWTADTHVIIDLHDEDEDGTDEWDLDGHGLLTSIIPVRAGLAAGDLRLLYLAWLRCVQSEDVAGDEPEPPVPAGLDTLDAPLTAVAQFLRIDPDLIAAAAAGSVAGRLRRTDRRTTTEVGRRAARPGQGRHPDRPDHRRRQPPAQPTAAPLPRRTPH
;
A
#
# COMPACT_ATOMS: atom_id res chain seq x y z
N MET A 1 7.96 25.80 25.18
CA MET A 1 7.31 26.69 24.19
C MET A 1 5.81 26.43 24.26
N SER A 2 4.96 27.16 23.52
CA SER A 2 3.54 26.79 23.45
C SER A 2 3.40 25.48 22.66
N GLU A 3 2.53 24.59 23.13
CA GLU A 3 2.15 23.41 22.36
C GLU A 3 1.44 23.87 21.08
N TYR A 4 1.61 23.16 19.96
CA TYR A 4 0.76 23.32 18.79
C TYR A 4 0.45 21.94 18.23
N GLN A 5 -0.83 21.64 18.07
CA GLN A 5 -1.32 20.44 17.40
C GLN A 5 -2.43 20.82 16.41
N TYR A 6 -2.37 20.25 15.22
CA TYR A 6 -3.39 20.36 14.20
C TYR A 6 -4.03 18.99 13.97
N TYR A 7 -5.37 18.94 13.99
CA TYR A 7 -6.16 17.76 13.67
C TYR A 7 -7.12 18.08 12.52
N GLU A 8 -7.02 17.35 11.42
CA GLU A 8 -7.99 17.38 10.32
C GLU A 8 -8.50 15.98 10.02
N PHE A 9 -9.82 15.84 9.87
CA PHE A 9 -10.47 14.62 9.42
C PHE A 9 -11.41 14.96 8.26
N ALA A 10 -11.46 14.10 7.25
CA ALA A 10 -12.30 14.26 6.06
C ALA A 10 -13.22 13.03 5.85
N ALA A 11 -14.49 13.29 5.59
CA ALA A 11 -15.47 12.30 5.16
C ALA A 11 -15.72 12.51 3.66
N VAL A 12 -15.31 11.52 2.86
CA VAL A 12 -15.17 11.61 1.40
C VAL A 12 -16.21 10.74 0.71
N ASP A 13 -16.45 9.53 1.22
CA ASP A 13 -17.31 8.54 0.58
C ASP A 13 -18.79 8.78 0.92
N ARG A 14 -19.06 9.42 2.07
CA ARG A 14 -20.39 9.94 2.44
C ARG A 14 -20.28 11.19 3.31
N PRO A 15 -21.25 12.13 3.22
CA PRO A 15 -21.38 13.19 4.22
C PRO A 15 -21.77 12.66 5.61
N LEU A 16 -21.32 13.36 6.65
CA LEU A 16 -21.74 13.20 8.03
C LEU A 16 -23.19 13.63 8.22
N THR A 17 -23.98 12.80 8.90
CA THR A 17 -25.36 13.11 9.27
C THR A 17 -25.43 14.18 10.37
N GLY A 18 -26.59 14.81 10.54
CA GLY A 18 -26.81 15.77 11.63
C GLY A 18 -26.54 15.18 13.03
N ARG A 19 -26.83 13.89 13.23
CA ARG A 19 -26.58 13.16 14.49
C ARG A 19 -25.08 12.97 14.74
N GLU A 20 -24.33 12.54 13.73
CA GLU A 20 -22.87 12.34 13.83
C GLU A 20 -22.13 13.66 14.09
N ARG A 21 -22.54 14.75 13.43
CA ARG A 21 -21.98 16.08 13.72
C ARG A 21 -22.28 16.57 15.15
N ALA A 22 -23.44 16.23 15.70
CA ALA A 22 -23.76 16.51 17.10
C ALA A 22 -22.92 15.66 18.07
N GLU A 23 -22.69 14.38 17.76
CA GLU A 23 -21.76 13.51 18.52
C GLU A 23 -20.34 14.13 18.51
N LEU A 24 -19.80 14.49 17.35
CA LEU A 24 -18.49 15.12 17.20
C LEU A 24 -18.38 16.46 17.95
N ARG A 25 -19.42 17.31 17.88
CA ARG A 25 -19.51 18.59 18.60
C ARG A 25 -19.53 18.44 20.12
N SER A 26 -19.97 17.28 20.64
CA SER A 26 -19.90 17.00 22.09
C SER A 26 -18.49 16.62 22.56
N MET A 27 -17.63 16.11 21.67
CA MET A 27 -16.23 15.76 21.95
C MET A 27 -15.27 16.96 21.77
N SER A 28 -15.50 17.82 20.76
CA SER A 28 -14.82 19.10 20.64
C SER A 28 -15.79 20.24 20.40
N THR A 29 -15.86 21.17 21.36
CA THR A 29 -16.64 22.39 21.24
C THR A 29 -15.99 23.42 20.31
N ARG A 30 -14.65 23.40 20.17
CA ARG A 30 -13.86 24.38 19.40
C ARG A 30 -13.64 24.00 17.93
N ALA A 31 -13.76 22.71 17.58
CA ALA A 31 -13.51 22.25 16.21
C ALA A 31 -14.45 22.90 15.19
N ASP A 32 -13.97 23.18 13.98
CA ASP A 32 -14.83 23.46 12.84
C ASP A 32 -15.34 22.13 12.26
N ILE A 33 -16.66 21.96 12.25
CA ILE A 33 -17.31 20.68 11.89
C ILE A 33 -18.33 20.95 10.79
N THR A 34 -18.08 20.40 9.61
CA THR A 34 -18.95 20.53 8.44
C THR A 34 -19.67 19.21 8.15
N ALA A 35 -20.28 19.06 6.97
CA ALA A 35 -20.78 17.76 6.52
C ALA A 35 -19.68 16.82 6.01
N THR A 36 -18.47 17.31 5.74
CA THR A 36 -17.38 16.54 5.12
C THR A 36 -16.05 16.69 5.85
N SER A 37 -15.97 17.47 6.92
CA SER A 37 -14.74 17.70 7.67
C SER A 37 -14.94 17.94 9.17
N PHE A 38 -13.90 17.65 9.93
CA PHE A 38 -13.66 18.11 11.29
C PHE A 38 -12.23 18.67 11.33
N VAL A 39 -12.06 19.93 11.68
CA VAL A 39 -10.76 20.61 11.80
C VAL A 39 -10.64 21.17 13.20
N ASN A 40 -9.49 21.04 13.86
CA ASN A 40 -9.28 21.58 15.19
C ASN A 40 -7.81 21.83 15.49
N THR A 41 -7.51 22.92 16.16
CA THR A 41 -6.15 23.30 16.56
C THR A 41 -6.09 23.44 18.09
N TYR A 42 -5.02 22.94 18.70
CA TYR A 42 -4.78 23.03 20.14
C TYR A 42 -3.46 23.74 20.42
N GLU A 43 -3.52 24.78 21.27
CA GLU A 43 -2.35 25.48 21.82
C GLU A 43 -1.97 25.01 23.23
N TRP A 44 -2.88 24.27 23.89
CA TRP A 44 -2.71 23.73 25.24
C TRP A 44 -3.60 22.48 25.43
N GLY A 45 -3.00 21.38 25.89
CA GLY A 45 -3.69 20.10 26.11
C GLY A 45 -4.00 19.36 24.81
N ASN A 46 -4.76 18.26 24.90
CA ASN A 46 -4.93 17.32 23.78
C ASN A 46 -6.41 17.15 23.36
N PHE A 47 -6.63 16.68 22.14
CA PHE A 47 -7.90 16.18 21.66
C PHE A 47 -8.42 15.05 22.57
N LYS A 48 -9.71 15.10 22.92
CA LYS A 48 -10.34 14.16 23.85
C LYS A 48 -10.91 12.91 23.20
N GLY A 49 -11.00 12.88 21.87
CA GLY A 49 -11.39 11.69 21.13
C GLY A 49 -10.16 10.89 20.71
N ASP A 50 -10.37 9.61 20.40
CA ASP A 50 -9.36 8.77 19.76
C ASP A 50 -9.49 8.87 18.23
N PRO A 51 -8.43 9.31 17.50
CA PRO A 51 -8.44 9.34 16.04
C PRO A 51 -8.74 7.99 15.38
N ARG A 52 -8.34 6.86 16.00
CA ARG A 52 -8.63 5.51 15.46
C ARG A 52 -10.15 5.27 15.50
N THR A 53 -10.78 5.42 16.66
CA THR A 53 -12.25 5.34 16.82
C THR A 53 -13.00 6.28 15.86
N LEU A 54 -12.48 7.49 15.60
CA LEU A 54 -13.11 8.42 14.64
C LEU A 54 -13.00 7.95 13.18
N MET A 55 -11.84 7.43 12.78
CA MET A 55 -11.62 6.85 11.44
C MET A 55 -12.46 5.59 11.23
N GLU A 56 -12.61 4.74 12.25
CA GLU A 56 -13.46 3.55 12.16
C GLU A 56 -14.93 3.92 11.89
N ARG A 57 -15.45 4.95 12.57
CA ARG A 57 -16.88 5.27 12.59
C ARG A 57 -17.33 6.28 11.54
N TYR A 58 -16.55 7.32 11.26
CA TYR A 58 -17.06 8.53 10.58
C TYR A 58 -16.25 8.99 9.36
N PHE A 59 -14.93 8.84 9.38
CA PHE A 59 -14.04 9.53 8.44
C PHE A 59 -13.27 8.58 7.53
N ASP A 60 -12.85 9.11 6.38
CA ASP A 60 -12.18 8.38 5.30
C ASP A 60 -10.70 8.76 5.16
N ALA A 61 -10.32 9.93 5.69
CA ALA A 61 -8.94 10.35 5.83
C ALA A 61 -8.75 11.20 7.11
N HIS A 62 -7.57 11.14 7.71
CA HIS A 62 -7.17 11.96 8.86
C HIS A 62 -5.71 12.39 8.70
N LEU A 63 -5.42 13.64 9.04
CA LEU A 63 -4.08 14.18 9.21
C LEU A 63 -3.95 14.77 10.61
N TYR A 64 -2.83 14.47 11.26
CA TYR A 64 -2.39 15.09 12.49
C TYR A 64 -0.94 15.53 12.37
N LEU A 65 -0.62 16.71 12.88
CA LEU A 65 0.75 17.16 13.08
C LEU A 65 0.89 17.96 14.37
N ALA A 66 2.09 18.00 14.92
CA ALA A 66 2.42 18.81 16.08
C ALA A 66 3.80 19.47 15.94
N ASN A 67 4.01 20.60 16.63
CA ASN A 67 5.27 21.35 16.55
C ASN A 67 6.47 20.67 17.22
N TRP A 68 6.25 19.56 17.94
CA TRP A 68 7.30 18.67 18.43
C TRP A 68 7.62 17.52 17.46
N GLY A 69 7.27 17.66 16.18
CA GLY A 69 7.72 16.78 15.11
C GLY A 69 6.89 15.50 14.88
N THR A 70 5.87 15.22 15.70
CA THR A 70 4.95 14.11 15.40
C THR A 70 4.08 14.44 14.18
N ARG A 71 4.03 13.54 13.21
CA ARG A 71 3.18 13.60 12.02
C ARG A 71 2.44 12.27 11.82
N ARG A 72 1.19 12.32 11.38
CA ARG A 72 0.36 11.11 11.16
C ARG A 72 -0.65 11.31 10.05
N LEU A 73 -0.79 10.31 9.18
CA LEU A 73 -1.74 10.24 8.08
C LEU A 73 -2.48 8.91 8.15
N MET A 74 -3.80 8.95 8.30
CA MET A 74 -4.64 7.75 8.23
C MET A 74 -5.55 7.80 7.01
N LEU A 75 -5.73 6.66 6.34
CA LEU A 75 -6.54 6.52 5.13
C LEU A 75 -7.42 5.27 5.23
N ARG A 76 -8.72 5.43 5.08
CA ARG A 76 -9.69 4.33 5.09
C ARG A 76 -10.23 4.05 3.70
N LEU A 77 -10.28 2.78 3.32
CA LEU A 77 -10.85 2.31 2.05
C LEU A 77 -11.73 1.07 2.26
N PRO A 78 -12.77 0.83 1.43
CA PRO A 78 -13.57 -0.39 1.52
C PRO A 78 -12.76 -1.66 1.23
N LYS A 79 -12.99 -2.75 1.98
CA LYS A 79 -12.30 -4.06 1.82
C LYS A 79 -12.43 -4.69 0.42
N HIS A 80 -13.49 -4.36 -0.30
CA HIS A 80 -13.72 -4.86 -1.67
C HIS A 80 -12.93 -4.08 -2.74
N VAL A 81 -12.30 -2.96 -2.34
CA VAL A 81 -11.46 -2.10 -3.16
C VAL A 81 -9.99 -2.30 -2.80
N LEU A 82 -9.67 -2.35 -1.50
CA LEU A 82 -8.32 -2.57 -0.99
C LEU A 82 -8.31 -3.74 0.00
N ASP A 83 -7.51 -4.76 -0.31
CA ASP A 83 -7.33 -5.96 0.51
C ASP A 83 -6.25 -5.77 1.59
N LEU A 84 -6.54 -6.18 2.83
CA LEU A 84 -5.61 -6.09 3.95
C LEU A 84 -4.33 -6.91 3.70
N ALA A 85 -4.42 -8.11 3.11
CA ALA A 85 -3.24 -8.94 2.87
C ALA A 85 -2.29 -8.30 1.83
N THR A 86 -2.81 -7.45 0.95
CA THR A 86 -1.99 -6.59 0.08
C THR A 86 -1.31 -5.47 0.86
N VAL A 87 -2.02 -4.80 1.77
CA VAL A 87 -1.49 -3.70 2.60
C VAL A 87 -0.41 -4.18 3.59
N ALA A 88 -0.66 -5.30 4.28
CA ALA A 88 0.23 -5.87 5.29
C ALA A 88 1.62 -6.26 4.76
N ARG A 89 1.81 -6.39 3.44
CA ARG A 89 3.15 -6.61 2.84
C ARG A 89 4.03 -5.37 2.83
N TYR A 90 3.45 -4.19 3.04
CA TYR A 90 4.14 -2.90 3.02
C TYR A 90 4.13 -2.22 4.39
N CYS A 91 3.03 -2.39 5.14
CA CYS A 91 2.88 -1.89 6.51
C CYS A 91 3.42 -2.91 7.52
N GLN A 92 4.72 -2.84 7.79
CA GLN A 92 5.49 -3.83 8.58
C GLN A 92 6.19 -3.20 9.80
N GLY A 93 5.63 -2.16 10.41
CA GLY A 93 6.25 -1.44 11.53
C GLY A 93 5.31 -0.47 12.24
N ASP A 94 5.86 0.28 13.19
CA ASP A 94 5.11 1.32 13.91
C ASP A 94 4.93 2.59 13.05
N SER A 95 5.86 2.89 12.14
CA SER A 95 5.75 3.99 11.17
C SER A 95 4.72 3.73 10.06
N ALA A 96 4.34 2.48 9.82
CA ALA A 96 3.27 2.13 8.90
C ALA A 96 2.57 0.83 9.33
N SER A 97 1.35 0.98 9.83
CA SER A 97 0.49 -0.14 10.25
C SER A 97 -0.85 -0.13 9.51
N ALA A 98 -1.57 -1.24 9.57
CA ALA A 98 -2.92 -1.33 9.01
C ALA A 98 -3.79 -2.32 9.78
N TRP A 99 -5.10 -2.04 9.83
CA TRP A 99 -6.09 -2.96 10.41
C TRP A 99 -7.42 -2.87 9.65
N THR A 100 -8.39 -3.65 10.10
CA THR A 100 -9.74 -3.60 9.56
C THR A 100 -10.76 -3.18 10.59
N ALA A 101 -11.70 -2.36 10.18
CA ALA A 101 -12.90 -2.00 10.93
C ALA A 101 -14.13 -2.22 10.04
N ASP A 102 -15.09 -3.00 10.53
CA ASP A 102 -16.29 -3.43 9.80
C ASP A 102 -16.00 -3.88 8.35
N THR A 103 -16.40 -3.08 7.37
CA THR A 103 -16.26 -3.32 5.93
C THR A 103 -15.06 -2.61 5.28
N HIS A 104 -14.17 -2.00 6.08
CA HIS A 104 -13.05 -1.18 5.63
C HIS A 104 -11.68 -1.70 6.09
N VAL A 105 -10.64 -1.32 5.36
CA VAL A 105 -9.23 -1.33 5.77
C VAL A 105 -8.84 0.10 6.12
N ILE A 106 -8.09 0.27 7.21
CA ILE A 106 -7.48 1.54 7.60
C ILE A 106 -5.96 1.35 7.53
N ILE A 107 -5.30 2.23 6.77
CA ILE A 107 -3.86 2.42 6.75
C ILE A 107 -3.55 3.56 7.72
N ASP A 108 -2.49 3.44 8.49
CA ASP A 108 -2.04 4.39 9.50
C ASP A 108 -0.53 4.58 9.35
N LEU A 109 -0.15 5.74 8.82
CA LEU A 109 1.22 6.13 8.50
C LEU A 109 1.66 7.20 9.48
N HIS A 110 2.87 7.06 9.98
CA HIS A 110 3.37 7.82 11.11
C HIS A 110 4.84 8.16 10.93
N ASP A 111 5.22 9.30 11.48
CA ASP A 111 6.57 9.82 11.51
C ASP A 111 6.72 10.65 12.79
N GLU A 112 7.85 10.53 13.48
CA GLU A 112 8.11 11.21 14.74
C GLU A 112 9.57 11.71 14.73
N ASP A 113 9.76 12.99 15.09
CA ASP A 113 11.08 13.61 15.22
C ASP A 113 11.50 13.61 16.69
N GLU A 114 12.29 12.64 17.14
CA GLU A 114 12.82 12.69 18.51
C GLU A 114 13.81 13.85 18.71
N ASP A 115 14.50 14.29 17.63
CA ASP A 115 15.43 15.42 17.65
C ASP A 115 14.72 16.78 17.54
N GLY A 116 13.41 16.78 17.26
CA GLY A 116 12.53 17.93 17.41
C GLY A 116 13.03 19.19 16.69
N THR A 117 13.19 19.13 15.36
CA THR A 117 13.33 20.39 14.62
C THR A 117 12.06 21.22 14.79
N ASP A 118 12.17 22.39 15.43
CA ASP A 118 11.03 23.29 15.64
C ASP A 118 10.49 23.75 14.28
N GLU A 119 9.43 23.09 13.77
CA GLU A 119 8.86 23.40 12.47
C GLU A 119 7.87 24.58 12.58
N TRP A 120 8.41 25.79 12.78
CA TRP A 120 7.67 27.03 13.01
C TRP A 120 6.65 27.40 11.91
N ASP A 121 6.81 26.87 10.70
CA ASP A 121 5.98 27.14 9.52
C ASP A 121 4.93 26.02 9.23
N LEU A 122 4.68 25.09 10.17
CA LEU A 122 3.64 24.06 10.02
C LEU A 122 2.22 24.63 10.11
N ASP A 123 1.73 25.17 8.99
CA ASP A 123 0.30 25.28 8.74
C ASP A 123 -0.24 23.95 8.18
N GLY A 124 -1.12 23.29 8.94
CA GLY A 124 -1.79 22.07 8.50
C GLY A 124 -2.87 22.29 7.43
N HIS A 125 -3.34 23.54 7.25
CA HIS A 125 -4.45 23.85 6.35
C HIS A 125 -4.14 23.50 4.89
N GLY A 126 -4.96 22.61 4.32
CA GLY A 126 -4.86 22.19 2.92
C GLY A 126 -3.89 21.05 2.63
N LEU A 127 -3.10 20.60 3.62
CA LEU A 127 -2.24 19.43 3.48
C LEU A 127 -3.07 18.17 3.20
N LEU A 128 -4.10 17.90 4.00
CA LEU A 128 -4.96 16.73 3.78
C LEU A 128 -5.73 16.83 2.46
N THR A 129 -6.15 18.03 2.06
CA THR A 129 -6.79 18.26 0.76
C THR A 129 -5.88 17.87 -0.42
N SER A 130 -4.57 18.14 -0.29
CA SER A 130 -3.56 17.77 -1.29
C SER A 130 -3.28 16.26 -1.32
N ILE A 131 -3.42 15.59 -0.17
CA ILE A 131 -3.16 14.15 0.01
C ILE A 131 -4.36 13.27 -0.38
N ILE A 132 -5.60 13.65 -0.04
CA ILE A 132 -6.83 12.85 -0.25
C ILE A 132 -6.92 12.12 -1.61
N PRO A 133 -6.51 12.70 -2.77
CA PRO A 133 -6.56 12.02 -4.05
C PRO A 133 -5.81 10.67 -4.11
N VAL A 134 -4.81 10.42 -3.23
CA VAL A 134 -4.15 9.10 -3.15
C VAL A 134 -5.12 7.95 -2.85
N ARG A 135 -6.27 8.22 -2.21
CA ARG A 135 -7.33 7.20 -2.01
C ARG A 135 -7.87 6.66 -3.33
N ALA A 136 -8.02 7.53 -4.34
CA ALA A 136 -8.46 7.11 -5.67
C ALA A 136 -7.37 6.31 -6.39
N GLY A 137 -6.09 6.64 -6.19
CA GLY A 137 -4.95 5.85 -6.66
C GLY A 137 -4.95 4.43 -6.07
N LEU A 138 -4.98 4.30 -4.74
CA LEU A 138 -5.11 3.01 -4.05
C LEU A 138 -6.32 2.21 -4.56
N ALA A 139 -7.46 2.88 -4.75
CA ALA A 139 -8.67 2.24 -5.26
C ALA A 139 -8.57 1.75 -6.71
N ALA A 140 -7.71 2.37 -7.52
CA ALA A 140 -7.36 1.92 -8.87
C ALA A 140 -6.23 0.86 -8.88
N GLY A 141 -5.72 0.46 -7.72
CA GLY A 141 -4.61 -0.50 -7.60
C GLY A 141 -3.22 0.11 -7.70
N ASP A 142 -3.08 1.43 -7.58
CA ASP A 142 -1.77 2.09 -7.49
C ASP A 142 -1.18 1.88 -6.08
N LEU A 143 -0.18 1.01 -6.00
CA LEU A 143 0.48 0.66 -4.74
C LEU A 143 1.68 1.57 -4.42
N ARG A 144 1.96 2.63 -5.19
CA ARG A 144 3.08 3.56 -4.91
C ARG A 144 3.01 4.16 -3.51
N LEU A 145 1.82 4.51 -3.03
CA LEU A 145 1.62 4.97 -1.64
C LEU A 145 2.01 3.90 -0.61
N LEU A 146 1.66 2.64 -0.83
CA LEU A 146 2.05 1.56 0.08
C LEU A 146 3.57 1.36 0.05
N TYR A 147 4.21 1.49 -1.10
CA TYR A 147 5.67 1.41 -1.17
C TYR A 147 6.35 2.60 -0.47
N LEU A 148 5.79 3.82 -0.54
CA LEU A 148 6.25 4.95 0.28
C LEU A 148 6.10 4.65 1.79
N ALA A 149 5.00 4.03 2.21
CA ALA A 149 4.81 3.59 3.60
C ALA A 149 5.88 2.58 4.03
N TRP A 150 6.25 1.62 3.16
CA TRP A 150 7.34 0.69 3.44
C TRP A 150 8.70 1.39 3.52
N LEU A 151 8.99 2.34 2.62
CA LEU A 151 10.22 3.16 2.72
C LEU A 151 10.28 3.97 4.01
N ARG A 152 9.15 4.46 4.53
CA ARG A 152 9.12 5.11 5.85
C ARG A 152 9.56 4.13 6.94
N CYS A 153 9.02 2.91 6.99
CA CYS A 153 9.46 1.89 7.94
C CYS A 153 10.96 1.54 7.79
N VAL A 154 11.49 1.48 6.57
CA VAL A 154 12.94 1.25 6.34
C VAL A 154 13.78 2.41 6.92
N GLN A 155 13.38 3.65 6.67
CA GLN A 155 14.09 4.84 7.16
C GLN A 155 13.95 5.03 8.69
N SER A 156 12.91 4.49 9.32
CA SER A 156 12.77 4.44 10.79
C SER A 156 13.48 3.24 11.45
N GLU A 157 14.13 2.37 10.67
CA GLU A 157 14.69 1.09 11.14
C GLU A 157 13.65 0.09 11.71
N ASP A 158 12.36 0.28 11.43
CA ASP A 158 11.27 -0.63 11.85
C ASP A 158 11.39 -2.02 11.19
N VAL A 159 11.97 -2.07 9.98
CA VAL A 159 12.06 -3.28 9.15
C VAL A 159 13.33 -4.06 9.48
N ALA A 160 13.17 -5.30 9.96
CA ALA A 160 14.29 -6.20 10.17
C ALA A 160 15.08 -6.43 8.86
N GLY A 161 16.42 -6.44 8.93
CA GLY A 161 17.29 -6.50 7.76
C GLY A 161 17.24 -7.80 6.93
N ASP A 162 16.50 -8.83 7.38
CA ASP A 162 16.20 -10.06 6.67
C ASP A 162 14.76 -10.13 6.11
N GLU A 163 13.90 -9.16 6.42
CA GLU A 163 12.54 -9.07 5.87
C GLU A 163 12.59 -8.76 4.37
N PRO A 164 11.90 -9.53 3.50
CA PRO A 164 11.99 -9.35 2.06
C PRO A 164 11.32 -8.06 1.58
N GLU A 165 12.05 -7.26 0.80
CA GLU A 165 11.51 -6.09 0.11
C GLU A 165 10.23 -6.43 -0.68
N PRO A 166 9.12 -5.70 -0.48
CA PRO A 166 7.88 -5.93 -1.20
C PRO A 166 7.98 -5.47 -2.67
N PRO A 167 7.09 -5.92 -3.57
CA PRO A 167 7.21 -5.64 -4.99
C PRO A 167 7.18 -4.13 -5.32
N VAL A 168 8.32 -3.59 -5.77
CA VAL A 168 8.44 -2.17 -6.15
C VAL A 168 7.47 -1.82 -7.29
N PRO A 169 6.52 -0.86 -7.09
CA PRO A 169 5.58 -0.45 -8.12
C PRO A 169 6.26 0.17 -9.37
N ALA A 170 5.51 0.26 -10.46
CA ALA A 170 5.93 1.06 -11.62
C ALA A 170 5.64 2.55 -11.37
N GLY A 171 6.42 3.45 -11.97
CA GLY A 171 6.22 4.91 -11.83
C GLY A 171 6.63 5.50 -10.47
N LEU A 172 7.50 4.82 -9.71
CA LEU A 172 8.05 5.34 -8.44
C LEU A 172 9.09 6.47 -8.70
N ASP A 173 9.74 6.45 -9.86
CA ASP A 173 10.57 7.53 -10.40
C ASP A 173 9.79 8.81 -10.75
N THR A 174 8.46 8.72 -10.77
CA THR A 174 7.54 9.76 -11.25
C THR A 174 6.31 9.86 -10.35
N LEU A 175 6.53 10.27 -9.10
CA LEU A 175 5.44 10.59 -8.17
C LEU A 175 4.58 11.74 -8.73
N ASP A 176 3.26 11.59 -8.62
CA ASP A 176 2.32 12.69 -8.86
C ASP A 176 2.24 13.62 -7.64
N ALA A 177 1.54 14.75 -7.77
CA ALA A 177 1.45 15.74 -6.70
C ALA A 177 0.88 15.18 -5.38
N PRO A 178 -0.18 14.34 -5.36
CA PRO A 178 -0.66 13.69 -4.14
C PRO A 178 0.37 12.76 -3.48
N LEU A 179 1.07 11.91 -4.25
CA LEU A 179 2.13 11.06 -3.70
C LEU A 179 3.34 11.87 -3.21
N THR A 180 3.68 12.95 -3.91
CA THR A 180 4.73 13.90 -3.50
C THR A 180 4.37 14.58 -2.18
N ALA A 181 3.12 15.01 -2.02
CA ALA A 181 2.63 15.59 -0.77
C ALA A 181 2.70 14.59 0.40
N VAL A 182 2.41 13.30 0.17
CA VAL A 182 2.60 12.26 1.21
C VAL A 182 4.08 12.07 1.55
N ALA A 183 4.97 11.98 0.56
CA ALA A 183 6.40 11.80 0.81
C ALA A 183 7.01 12.97 1.61
N GLN A 184 6.63 14.21 1.28
CA GLN A 184 7.02 15.41 2.01
C GLN A 184 6.40 15.46 3.42
N PHE A 185 5.13 15.10 3.54
CA PHE A 185 4.44 15.07 4.84
C PHE A 185 5.02 14.01 5.78
N LEU A 186 5.48 12.87 5.28
CA LEU A 186 6.12 11.81 6.08
C LEU A 186 7.66 11.90 6.12
N ARG A 187 8.25 13.01 5.63
CA ARG A 187 9.71 13.24 5.58
C ARG A 187 10.52 12.06 5.04
N ILE A 188 9.97 11.39 4.02
CA ILE A 188 10.65 10.27 3.35
C ILE A 188 11.79 10.83 2.50
N ASP A 189 13.00 10.30 2.70
CA ASP A 189 14.21 10.73 2.01
C ASP A 189 14.06 10.58 0.47
N PRO A 190 14.20 11.67 -0.31
CA PRO A 190 14.12 11.59 -1.76
C PRO A 190 15.19 10.70 -2.40
N ASP A 191 16.37 10.56 -1.80
CA ASP A 191 17.44 9.69 -2.29
C ASP A 191 17.09 8.21 -2.05
N LEU A 192 16.39 7.89 -0.95
CA LEU A 192 15.84 6.55 -0.70
C LEU A 192 14.77 6.18 -1.74
N ILE A 193 13.86 7.11 -2.07
CA ILE A 193 12.87 6.93 -3.15
C ILE A 193 13.57 6.71 -4.51
N ALA A 194 14.61 7.50 -4.81
CA ALA A 194 15.37 7.39 -6.05
C ALA A 194 16.13 6.05 -6.17
N ALA A 195 16.75 5.58 -5.07
CA ALA A 195 17.45 4.30 -5.02
C ALA A 195 16.51 3.11 -5.30
N ALA A 196 15.35 3.09 -4.65
CA ALA A 196 14.30 2.10 -4.89
C ALA A 196 13.81 2.09 -6.35
N ALA A 197 13.54 3.27 -6.92
CA ALA A 197 13.10 3.40 -8.30
C ALA A 197 14.15 2.87 -9.30
N ALA A 198 15.43 3.17 -9.07
CA ALA A 198 16.55 2.67 -9.88
C ALA A 198 16.68 1.14 -9.81
N GLY A 199 16.53 0.54 -8.62
CA GLY A 199 16.50 -0.91 -8.43
C GLY A 199 15.40 -1.59 -9.26
N SER A 200 14.19 -1.02 -9.25
CA SER A 200 13.04 -1.49 -10.04
C SER A 200 13.31 -1.45 -11.56
N VAL A 201 13.93 -0.39 -12.06
CA VAL A 201 14.32 -0.27 -13.49
C VAL A 201 15.39 -1.30 -13.86
N ALA A 202 16.45 -1.45 -13.06
CA ALA A 202 17.51 -2.42 -13.30
C ALA A 202 16.99 -3.87 -13.27
N GLY A 203 16.10 -4.19 -12.33
CA GLY A 203 15.43 -5.49 -12.23
C GLY A 203 14.56 -5.80 -13.45
N ARG A 204 13.80 -4.81 -13.95
CA ARG A 204 13.02 -4.95 -15.20
C ARG A 204 13.91 -5.24 -16.40
N LEU A 205 14.97 -4.47 -16.61
CA LEU A 205 15.89 -4.60 -17.74
C LEU A 205 16.60 -5.98 -17.76
N ARG A 206 17.10 -6.44 -16.60
CA ARG A 206 17.71 -7.78 -16.45
C ARG A 206 16.69 -8.91 -16.72
N ARG A 207 15.41 -8.71 -16.39
CA ARG A 207 14.35 -9.71 -16.63
C ARG A 207 13.92 -9.77 -18.11
N THR A 208 13.95 -8.65 -18.83
CA THR A 208 13.73 -8.65 -20.29
C THR A 208 14.86 -9.35 -21.05
N ASP A 209 16.12 -9.09 -20.69
CA ASP A 209 17.29 -9.67 -21.37
C ASP A 209 17.38 -11.21 -21.23
N ARG A 210 16.98 -11.74 -20.07
CA ARG A 210 16.82 -13.20 -19.86
C ARG A 210 15.71 -13.81 -20.72
N ARG A 211 14.65 -13.07 -21.05
CA ARG A 211 13.53 -13.56 -21.88
C ARG A 211 13.89 -13.58 -23.36
N THR A 212 14.49 -12.50 -23.89
CA THR A 212 14.99 -12.44 -25.27
C THR A 212 16.05 -13.52 -25.55
N THR A 213 16.99 -13.73 -24.64
CA THR A 213 18.01 -14.80 -24.76
C THR A 213 17.36 -16.21 -24.85
N THR A 214 16.21 -16.42 -24.20
CA THR A 214 15.52 -17.73 -24.21
C THR A 214 14.77 -18.01 -25.53
N GLU A 215 14.29 -16.98 -26.24
CA GLU A 215 13.63 -17.17 -27.54
C GLU A 215 14.60 -17.37 -28.71
N VAL A 216 15.75 -16.70 -28.70
CA VAL A 216 16.77 -16.83 -29.77
C VAL A 216 17.36 -18.25 -29.82
N GLY A 217 17.42 -18.96 -28.69
CA GLY A 217 17.93 -20.33 -28.60
C GLY A 217 17.09 -21.42 -29.29
N ARG A 218 15.85 -21.12 -29.76
CA ARG A 218 14.96 -22.14 -30.35
C ARG A 218 14.92 -22.20 -31.89
N ARG A 219 15.70 -21.38 -32.60
CA ARG A 219 15.63 -21.27 -34.08
C ARG A 219 16.93 -21.56 -34.85
N ALA A 220 17.83 -22.37 -34.30
CA ALA A 220 19.09 -22.75 -34.94
C ALA A 220 19.37 -24.27 -34.89
N ALA A 221 18.59 -25.07 -35.61
CA ALA A 221 18.93 -26.47 -35.86
C ALA A 221 18.39 -27.01 -37.21
N ARG A 222 19.28 -27.00 -38.22
CA ARG A 222 19.43 -27.94 -39.37
C ARG A 222 19.63 -27.26 -40.74
N PRO A 223 20.83 -27.36 -41.33
CA PRO A 223 21.00 -27.67 -42.75
C PRO A 223 21.06 -29.20 -42.93
N GLY A 224 20.70 -29.70 -44.12
CA GLY A 224 20.63 -31.14 -44.40
C GLY A 224 21.61 -31.61 -45.48
N GLN A 225 21.93 -32.90 -45.44
CA GLN A 225 22.51 -33.80 -46.45
C GLN A 225 22.28 -35.24 -45.90
N GLY A 226 21.95 -36.30 -46.65
CA GLY A 226 21.70 -36.42 -48.08
C GLY A 226 22.36 -37.67 -48.67
N ARG A 227 21.70 -38.85 -48.61
CA ARG A 227 21.92 -40.03 -49.49
C ARG A 227 20.86 -41.14 -49.27
N HIS A 228 20.84 -42.11 -50.20
CA HIS A 228 19.64 -42.85 -50.64
C HIS A 228 19.69 -44.36 -50.25
N PRO A 229 18.85 -45.27 -50.81
CA PRO A 229 18.02 -46.19 -50.03
C PRO A 229 18.61 -47.60 -49.86
N ASP A 230 18.02 -48.40 -48.96
CA ASP A 230 17.57 -49.74 -49.35
C ASP A 230 16.43 -50.30 -48.49
N ARG A 231 15.70 -51.28 -49.04
CA ARG A 231 14.56 -52.03 -48.43
C ARG A 231 15.00 -53.51 -48.21
N PRO A 232 14.17 -54.46 -47.71
CA PRO A 232 12.80 -54.37 -47.22
C PRO A 232 12.48 -55.05 -45.85
N ASP A 233 11.37 -54.60 -45.25
CA ASP A 233 10.28 -55.37 -44.61
C ASP A 233 10.53 -56.81 -44.09
N HIS A 234 10.45 -56.98 -42.76
CA HIS A 234 9.85 -58.18 -42.16
C HIS A 234 9.07 -57.90 -40.85
N ARG A 235 7.74 -57.96 -40.95
CA ARG A 235 6.87 -58.86 -40.14
C ARG A 235 7.13 -58.98 -38.62
N ARG A 236 6.28 -58.37 -37.76
CA ARG A 236 5.12 -59.06 -37.09
C ARG A 236 4.52 -58.34 -35.86
N ARG A 237 3.17 -58.33 -35.86
CA ARG A 237 2.20 -58.53 -34.75
C ARG A 237 1.88 -57.39 -33.77
N GLN A 238 0.58 -57.35 -33.45
CA GLN A 238 -0.20 -56.36 -32.69
C GLN A 238 -0.48 -56.85 -31.24
N PRO A 239 -1.02 -55.98 -30.33
CA PRO A 239 -1.24 -56.23 -28.90
C PRO A 239 -2.64 -56.84 -28.60
N PRO A 240 -2.97 -57.16 -27.33
CA PRO A 240 -3.61 -56.20 -26.40
C PRO A 240 -2.88 -56.19 -25.01
N ALA A 241 -3.38 -55.72 -23.85
CA ALA A 241 -4.72 -55.29 -23.42
C ALA A 241 -4.72 -54.34 -22.18
N GLN A 242 -5.74 -53.48 -22.07
CA GLN A 242 -6.37 -53.04 -20.79
C GLN A 242 -7.32 -54.17 -20.28
N PRO A 243 -7.99 -54.14 -19.10
CA PRO A 243 -8.30 -53.03 -18.17
C PRO A 243 -7.98 -53.38 -16.67
N THR A 244 -8.44 -52.71 -15.60
CA THR A 244 -9.84 -52.72 -15.07
C THR A 244 -9.98 -51.89 -13.77
N ALA A 245 -11.12 -51.20 -13.64
CA ALA A 245 -11.86 -50.80 -12.42
C ALA A 245 -11.21 -50.03 -11.25
N ALA A 246 -11.78 -48.85 -10.96
CA ALA A 246 -12.10 -48.42 -9.59
C ALA A 246 -13.36 -49.15 -9.08
N PRO A 247 -13.65 -49.14 -7.75
CA PRO A 247 -14.71 -48.23 -7.32
C PRO A 247 -14.55 -47.58 -5.92
N LEU A 248 -15.30 -46.50 -5.74
CA LEU A 248 -15.62 -45.74 -4.52
C LEU A 248 -16.57 -46.55 -3.56
N PRO A 249 -17.24 -45.95 -2.55
CA PRO A 249 -16.70 -45.36 -1.31
C PRO A 249 -17.45 -45.85 -0.04
N ARG A 250 -16.92 -45.61 1.18
CA ARG A 250 -17.71 -45.60 2.45
C ARG A 250 -17.14 -44.51 3.39
N ARG A 251 -17.89 -43.44 3.66
CA ARG A 251 -18.98 -43.29 4.65
C ARG A 251 -18.49 -43.27 6.11
N THR A 252 -18.43 -42.05 6.67
CA THR A 252 -18.85 -41.68 8.04
C THR A 252 -20.30 -42.14 8.33
N PRO A 253 -20.84 -42.10 9.58
CA PRO A 253 -20.41 -41.29 10.73
C PRO A 253 -20.38 -41.99 12.11
N HIS A 254 -19.81 -41.31 13.11
CA HIS A 254 -20.59 -40.81 14.24
C HIS A 254 -19.87 -39.66 14.98
#